data_AF-A0A895XUG4-F1
#
_entry.id   AF-A0A895XUG4-F1
#
_cell.length_a   1.000
_cell.length_b   1.000
_cell.length_c   1.000
_cell.angle_alpha   90.00
_cell.angle_beta   90.00
_cell.angle_gamma   90.00
#
_symmetry.space_group_name_H-M   'P 1'
#
loop_
_entity.id
_entity.type
_entity.pdbx_description
1 polymer ?
#
loop_
_entity_poly.entity_id
_entity_poly.type
_entity_poly.pdbx_seq_one_letter_code
_entity_poly.pdbx_strand_id
1 'polypeptide(L)'
;MTTLTVTVVATILVAAGAMAVYRVVRGPATLDRIVATDVFLAIIMAAIAAGAAYTRDASALPILVVLSILGFTSTVGVARFATRKEE
;
A
#
# COMPACT_ATOMS: atom_id res chain seq x y z
N MET A 1 -6.96 -7.56 25.35
CA MET A 1 -7.77 -7.15 24.17
C MET A 1 -6.91 -6.57 23.05
N THR A 2 -5.94 -5.70 23.37
CA THR A 2 -5.01 -5.11 22.39
C THR A 2 -4.20 -6.14 21.59
N THR A 3 -3.72 -7.21 22.23
CA THR A 3 -2.98 -8.29 21.55
C THR A 3 -3.80 -8.97 20.47
N LEU A 4 -5.07 -9.32 20.77
CA LEU A 4 -5.98 -9.91 19.81
C LEU A 4 -6.19 -8.98 18.59
N THR A 5 -6.42 -7.68 18.84
CA THR A 5 -6.57 -6.68 17.77
C THR A 5 -5.35 -6.62 16.87
N VAL A 6 -4.14 -6.59 17.46
CA VAL A 6 -2.88 -6.53 16.69
C VAL A 6 -2.70 -7.79 15.85
N THR A 7 -2.96 -8.97 16.40
CA THR A 7 -2.85 -10.22 15.65
C THR A 7 -3.84 -10.24 14.48
N VAL A 8 -5.10 -9.85 14.69
CA VAL A 8 -6.10 -9.78 13.61
C VAL A 8 -5.66 -8.78 12.53
N VAL A 9 -5.27 -7.56 12.91
CA VAL A 9 -4.81 -6.54 11.96
C VAL A 9 -3.58 -7.03 11.18
N ALA A 10 -2.59 -7.62 11.86
CA ALA A 10 -1.39 -8.14 11.21
C ALA A 10 -1.71 -9.27 10.22
N THR A 11 -2.58 -10.22 10.59
CA THR A 11 -2.97 -11.31 9.68
C THR A 11 -3.69 -10.80 8.43
N ILE A 12 -4.59 -9.82 8.59
CA ILE A 12 -5.30 -9.20 7.46
C ILE A 12 -4.32 -8.47 6.55
N LEU A 13 -3.40 -7.67 7.10
CA LEU A 13 -2.41 -6.93 6.31
C LEU A 13 -1.44 -7.85 5.56
N VAL A 14 -1.00 -8.95 6.17
CA VAL A 14 -0.17 -9.96 5.51
C VAL A 14 -0.94 -10.64 4.37
N ALA A 15 -2.19 -11.03 4.60
CA ALA A 15 -3.03 -11.63 3.57
C ALA A 15 -3.28 -10.65 2.40
N ALA A 16 -3.60 -9.39 2.72
CA ALA A 16 -3.77 -8.33 1.72
C ALA A 16 -2.48 -8.08 0.94
N GLY A 17 -1.33 -8.03 1.61
CA GLY A 17 -0.03 -7.85 0.99
C GLY A 17 0.31 -9.00 0.03
N ALA A 18 0.07 -10.24 0.44
CA ALA A 18 0.25 -11.41 -0.42
C ALA A 18 -0.65 -11.36 -1.68
N MET A 19 -1.91 -10.94 -1.53
CA MET A 19 -2.82 -10.76 -2.66
C MET A 19 -2.37 -9.63 -3.60
N ALA A 20 -1.88 -8.52 -3.05
CA ALA A 20 -1.36 -7.41 -3.85
C ALA A 20 -0.12 -7.84 -4.64
N VAL A 21 0.84 -8.53 -4.01
CA VAL A 21 2.01 -9.10 -4.69
C VAL A 21 1.60 -10.08 -5.78
N TYR A 22 0.63 -10.96 -5.51
CA TYR A 22 0.09 -11.87 -6.51
C TYR A 22 -0.46 -11.11 -7.73
N ARG A 23 -1.21 -10.03 -7.52
CA ARG A 23 -1.73 -9.13 -8.57
C ARG A 23 -0.62 -8.41 -9.33
N VAL A 24 0.45 -7.98 -8.66
CA VAL A 24 1.62 -7.37 -9.33
C VAL A 24 2.27 -8.36 -10.30
N VAL A 25 2.42 -9.63 -9.92
CA VAL A 25 3.09 -10.65 -10.73
C VAL A 25 2.20 -11.18 -11.85
N ARG A 26 0.93 -11.51 -11.53
CA ARG A 26 -0.01 -12.17 -12.47
C ARG A 26 -1.06 -11.23 -13.08
N GLY A 27 -0.91 -9.91 -12.90
CA GLY A 27 -1.82 -8.93 -13.50
C GLY A 27 -1.83 -9.04 -15.04
N PRO A 28 -3.00 -9.14 -15.68
CA PRO A 28 -3.12 -9.27 -17.13
C PRO A 28 -2.74 -7.99 -17.87
N ALA A 29 -3.16 -6.82 -17.35
CA ALA A 29 -2.81 -5.52 -17.90
C ALA A 29 -1.63 -4.88 -17.15
N THR A 30 -0.80 -4.10 -17.85
CA THR A 30 0.28 -3.30 -17.23
C THR A 30 -0.29 -2.32 -16.20
N LEU A 31 -1.45 -1.72 -16.48
CA LEU A 31 -2.14 -0.83 -15.54
C LEU A 31 -2.55 -1.56 -14.26
N ASP A 32 -3.03 -2.81 -14.34
CA ASP A 32 -3.38 -3.60 -13.16
C ASP A 32 -2.17 -3.83 -12.25
N ARG A 33 -0.99 -4.10 -12.85
CA ARG A 33 0.25 -4.31 -12.09
C ARG A 33 0.70 -3.04 -11.40
N ILE A 34 0.55 -1.89 -12.06
CA ILE A 34 0.90 -0.60 -11.48
C ILE A 34 -0.03 -0.26 -10.32
N VAL A 35 -1.36 -0.40 -10.51
CA VAL A 35 -2.34 -0.18 -9.44
C VAL A 35 -2.10 -1.14 -8.28
N ALA A 36 -1.79 -2.42 -8.56
CA ALA A 36 -1.47 -3.39 -7.52
C ALA A 36 -0.21 -3.01 -6.71
N THR A 37 0.76 -2.35 -7.35
CA THR A 37 1.96 -1.84 -6.67
C THR A 37 1.62 -0.67 -5.75
N ASP A 38 0.73 0.23 -6.18
CA ASP A 38 0.24 1.35 -5.36
C ASP A 38 -0.56 0.84 -4.14
N VAL A 39 -1.43 -0.15 -4.35
CA VAL A 39 -2.15 -0.82 -3.26
C VAL A 39 -1.18 -1.52 -2.29
N PHE A 40 -0.12 -2.15 -2.80
CA PHE A 40 0.90 -2.77 -1.96
C PHE A 40 1.62 -1.74 -1.09
N LEU A 41 1.96 -0.57 -1.65
CA LEU A 41 2.52 0.54 -0.89
C LEU A 41 1.58 1.02 0.23
N ALA A 42 0.28 1.16 -0.07
CA ALA A 42 -0.73 1.53 0.92
C ALA A 42 -0.84 0.50 2.07
N ILE A 43 -0.70 -0.79 1.77
CA ILE A 43 -0.70 -1.87 2.78
C ILE A 43 0.54 -1.74 3.70
N ILE A 44 1.71 -1.43 3.15
CA ILE A 44 2.93 -1.18 3.92
C ILE A 44 2.72 0.03 4.85
N MET A 45 2.16 1.13 4.34
CA MET A 45 1.83 2.30 5.14
C MET A 45 0.87 1.95 6.29
N ALA A 46 -0.16 1.16 6.02
CA ALA A 46 -1.10 0.70 7.05
C ALA A 46 -0.43 -0.16 8.12
N ALA A 47 0.52 -1.02 7.74
CA ALA A 47 1.30 -1.81 8.69
C ALA A 47 2.18 -0.93 9.60
N ILE A 48 2.85 0.07 9.03
CA ILE A 48 3.65 1.05 9.79
C ILE A 48 2.74 1.84 10.75
N ALA A 49 1.59 2.33 10.26
CA ALA A 49 0.63 3.07 11.08
C ALA A 49 0.07 2.22 12.23
N ALA A 50 -0.27 0.96 11.97
CA ALA A 50 -0.71 0.02 13.01
C ALA A 50 0.40 -0.24 14.05
N GLY A 51 1.65 -0.35 13.60
CA GLY A 51 2.81 -0.46 14.48
C GLY A 51 2.98 0.75 15.40
N ALA A 52 2.93 1.96 14.83
CA ALA A 52 3.00 3.22 15.57
C ALA A 52 1.85 3.36 16.59
N ALA A 53 0.63 2.98 16.20
CA ALA A 53 -0.52 2.98 17.10
C ALA A 53 -0.36 1.98 18.25
N TYR A 54 0.26 0.83 18.01
CA TYR A 54 0.50 -0.19 19.03
C TYR A 54 1.62 0.23 20.01
N THR A 55 2.73 0.76 19.51
CA THR A 55 3.86 1.23 20.34
C THR A 55 3.56 2.56 21.04
N ARG A 56 2.52 3.28 20.61
CA ARG A 56 2.20 4.66 21.01
C ARG A 56 3.36 5.63 20.74
N ASP A 57 4.15 5.32 19.72
CA ASP A 57 5.26 6.15 19.27
C ASP A 57 4.95 6.71 17.88
N ALA A 58 4.99 8.04 17.79
CA ALA A 58 4.67 8.80 16.57
C ALA A 58 5.91 9.04 15.69
N SER A 59 7.09 8.51 16.04
CA SER A 59 8.32 8.66 15.27
C SER A 59 8.21 8.22 13.80
N ALA A 60 7.30 7.30 13.48
CA ALA A 60 7.06 6.83 12.12
C ALA A 60 6.06 7.71 11.31
N LEU A 61 5.35 8.66 11.93
CA LEU A 61 4.36 9.49 11.24
C LEU A 61 4.96 10.33 10.09
N PRO A 62 6.15 10.95 10.22
CA PRO A 62 6.77 11.68 9.11
C PRO A 62 7.02 10.78 7.89
N ILE A 63 7.35 9.50 8.11
CA ILE A 63 7.54 8.52 7.02
C ILE A 63 6.20 8.32 6.28
N LEU A 64 5.09 8.18 7.01
CA LEU A 64 3.77 8.05 6.40
C LEU A 64 3.36 9.26 5.56
N VAL A 65 3.76 10.47 5.98
CA VAL A 65 3.52 11.71 5.20
C VAL A 65 4.29 11.68 3.88
N VAL A 66 5.55 11.26 3.88
CA VAL A 66 6.34 11.15 2.64
C VAL A 66 5.76 10.05 1.73
N LEU A 67 5.42 8.90 2.31
CA LEU A 67 4.85 7.78 1.56
C LEU A 67 3.47 8.10 0.97
N SER A 68 2.64 8.91 1.65
CA SER A 68 1.34 9.31 1.12
C SER A 68 1.47 10.22 -0.11
N ILE A 69 2.44 11.13 -0.10
CA ILE A 69 2.77 11.98 -1.25
C ILE A 69 3.28 11.11 -2.41
N LEU A 70 4.16 10.15 -2.12
CA LEU A 70 4.68 9.21 -3.13
C LEU A 70 3.58 8.34 -3.75
N GLY A 71 2.69 7.75 -2.93
CA GLY A 71 1.55 6.96 -3.41
C GLY A 71 0.64 7.78 -4.31
N PHE A 72 0.20 8.96 -3.83
CA PHE A 72 -0.63 9.86 -4.63
C PHE A 72 0.04 10.26 -5.97
N THR A 73 1.34 10.57 -5.93
CA THR A 73 2.10 10.94 -7.14
C THR A 73 2.19 9.77 -8.13
N SER A 74 2.35 8.54 -7.63
CA SER A 74 2.36 7.32 -8.43
C SER A 74 1.06 7.16 -9.22
N THR A 75 -0.10 7.29 -8.56
CA THR A 75 -1.41 7.13 -9.21
C THR A 75 -1.66 8.22 -10.27
N VAL A 76 -1.30 9.48 -9.97
CA VAL A 76 -1.46 10.61 -10.91
C VAL A 76 -0.56 10.46 -12.14
N GLY A 77 0.69 10.05 -11.95
CA GLY A 77 1.62 9.80 -13.06
C GLY A 77 1.05 8.76 -14.03
N VAL A 78 0.54 7.66 -13.49
CA VAL A 78 -0.04 6.56 -14.27
C VAL A 78 -1.27 7.02 -15.04
N ALA A 79 -2.18 7.77 -14.40
CA ALA A 79 -3.36 8.32 -15.08
C ALA A 79 -2.99 9.21 -16.27
N ARG A 80 -1.88 9.98 -16.17
CA ARG A 80 -1.43 10.89 -17.22
C ARG A 80 -0.78 10.19 -18.41
N PHE A 81 -0.11 9.06 -18.18
CA PHE A 81 0.60 8.31 -19.21
C PHE A 81 -0.20 7.13 -19.79
N ALA A 82 -1.17 6.61 -19.04
CA ALA A 82 -2.07 5.54 -19.48
C ALA A 82 -2.87 5.95 -20.74
N THR A 83 -3.35 7.18 -20.77
CA THR A 83 -4.13 7.76 -21.88
C THR A 83 -3.32 8.01 -23.15
N ARG A 84 -1.98 7.96 -23.09
CA ARG A 84 -1.11 8.24 -24.25
C ARG A 84 -0.73 6.99 -25.05
N LYS A 85 -1.19 5.80 -24.63
CA LYS A 85 -0.82 4.50 -25.22
C LYS A 85 -1.95 3.83 -26.02
N GLU A 86 -3.06 4.53 -26.22
CA GLU A 86 -4.20 4.08 -27.03
C GLU A 86 -4.14 4.59 -28.49
N GLU A 87 -3.03 5.21 -28.91
CA GLU A 87 -2.73 5.53 -30.31
C GLU A 87 -1.61 4.64 -30.87
#